data_AF-A0A2V6YRL9-F1
#
_entry.id   AF-A0A2V6YRL9-F1
#
_cell.length_a   1.000
_cell.length_b   1.000
_cell.length_c   1.000
_cell.angle_alpha   90.00
_cell.angle_beta   90.00
_cell.angle_gamma   90.00
#
_symmetry.space_group_name_H-M   'P 1'
#
loop_
_entity.id
_entity.type
_entity.pdbx_description
1 polymer ?
#
loop_
_entity_poly.entity_id
_entity_poly.type
_entity_poly.pdbx_seq_one_letter_code
_entity_poly.pdbx_strand_id
1 'polypeptide(L)' 'MSTASLFAAPSLAADDPAVLKDLTAVIALQGQPCGQVLTATKQGDNDYIASCKDGSRYRVFVNAEGRVVVQKQ' A
#
# COMPACT_ATOMS: atom_id res chain seq x y z
N MET A 1 6.85 40.84 -13.27
CA MET A 1 7.33 39.89 -12.24
C MET A 1 6.59 38.58 -12.45
N SER A 2 7.23 37.61 -13.09
CA SER A 2 6.58 36.34 -13.46
C SER A 2 6.59 35.39 -12.28
N THR A 3 5.42 34.98 -11.81
CA THR A 3 5.24 33.97 -10.76
C THR A 3 5.51 32.59 -11.36
N ALA A 4 6.63 31.97 -10.98
CA ALA A 4 6.91 30.58 -11.31
C ALA A 4 6.05 29.66 -10.45
N SER A 5 5.07 28.98 -11.07
CA SER A 5 4.29 27.93 -10.42
C SER A 5 5.14 26.68 -10.28
N LEU A 6 5.51 26.33 -9.04
CA LEU A 6 6.16 25.06 -8.70
C LEU A 6 5.12 23.94 -8.77
N PHE A 7 5.17 23.12 -9.82
CA PHE A 7 4.41 21.88 -9.88
C PHE A 7 5.09 20.86 -8.96
N ALA A 8 4.53 20.64 -7.78
CA ALA A 8 4.89 19.51 -6.93
C ALA A 8 4.39 18.23 -7.60
N ALA A 9 5.27 17.55 -8.33
CA ALA A 9 4.98 16.21 -8.83
C ALA A 9 4.84 15.26 -7.62
N PRO A 10 3.77 14.46 -7.54
CA PRO A 10 3.68 13.43 -6.52
C PRO A 10 4.88 12.50 -6.70
N SER A 11 5.71 12.43 -5.68
CA SER A 11 6.79 11.46 -5.62
C SER A 11 6.13 10.09 -5.52
N LEU A 12 5.94 9.43 -6.66
CA LEU A 12 5.70 7.99 -6.71
C LEU A 12 7.01 7.36 -6.24
N ALA A 13 7.17 7.25 -4.92
CA ALA A 13 8.21 6.42 -4.35
C ALA A 13 8.02 5.04 -4.99
N ALA A 14 9.02 4.57 -5.72
CA ALA A 14 9.04 3.20 -6.20
C ALA A 14 8.73 2.31 -5.00
N ASP A 15 7.83 1.35 -5.19
CA ASP A 15 7.46 0.42 -4.13
C ASP A 15 8.72 -0.23 -3.57
N ASP A 16 9.08 0.13 -2.33
CA ASP A 16 10.25 -0.44 -1.68
C ASP A 16 10.04 -1.96 -1.60
N PRO A 17 10.96 -2.78 -2.14
CA PRO A 17 10.83 -4.23 -2.10
C PRO A 17 10.66 -4.77 -0.67
N ALA A 18 11.15 -4.07 0.35
CA ALA A 18 10.88 -4.41 1.75
C ALA A 18 9.39 -4.23 2.09
N VAL A 19 8.79 -3.09 1.72
CA VAL A 19 7.37 -2.79 1.94
C VAL A 19 6.48 -3.82 1.23
N LEU A 20 6.79 -4.18 -0.02
CA LEU A 20 6.02 -5.20 -0.74
C LEU A 20 6.06 -6.57 -0.04
N LYS A 21 7.22 -6.97 0.49
CA LYS A 21 7.38 -8.23 1.22
C LYS A 21 6.64 -8.21 2.55
N ASP A 22 6.72 -7.11 3.28
CA ASP A 22 6.02 -6.94 4.56
C ASP A 22 4.51 -6.96 4.35
N LEU A 23 3.99 -6.24 3.35
CA LEU A 23 2.56 -6.27 3.01
C LEU A 23 2.11 -7.67 2.58
N THR A 24 2.93 -8.38 1.80
CA THR A 24 2.64 -9.78 1.43
C THR A 24 2.51 -10.66 2.68
N ALA A 25 3.43 -10.53 3.64
CA ALA A 25 3.41 -11.28 4.88
C ALA A 25 2.18 -10.93 5.73
N VAL A 26 1.85 -9.65 5.89
CA VAL A 26 0.67 -9.18 6.64
C VAL A 26 -0.62 -9.71 6.05
N ILE A 27 -0.78 -9.64 4.72
CA ILE A 27 -1.96 -10.14 4.02
C ILE A 27 -2.10 -11.65 4.20
N ALA A 28 -0.99 -12.40 4.10
CA ALA A 28 -0.96 -13.84 4.32
C ALA A 28 -1.28 -14.23 5.79
N LEU A 29 -0.76 -13.47 6.77
CA LEU A 29 -1.04 -13.68 8.20
C LEU A 29 -2.54 -13.49 8.53
N GLN A 30 -3.24 -12.65 7.76
CA GLN A 30 -4.69 -12.47 7.86
C GLN A 30 -5.49 -13.48 7.01
N GLY A 31 -4.83 -14.53 6.50
CA GLY A 31 -5.45 -15.63 5.77
C GLY A 31 -5.95 -15.26 4.37
N GLN A 32 -5.52 -14.12 3.82
CA GLN A 32 -5.96 -13.67 2.50
C GLN A 32 -5.07 -14.25 1.38
N PRO A 33 -5.66 -14.78 0.30
CA PRO A 33 -4.89 -15.27 -0.83
C PRO A 33 -4.38 -14.08 -1.67
N CYS A 34 -3.09 -13.78 -1.57
CA CYS A 34 -2.43 -12.76 -2.41
C CYS A 34 -1.26 -13.35 -3.21
N GLY A 35 -0.60 -14.36 -2.64
CA GLY A 35 0.66 -14.91 -3.15
C GLY A 35 1.80 -13.91 -2.99
N GLN A 36 1.83 -12.87 -3.83
CA GLN A 36 2.83 -11.81 -3.81
C GLN A 36 2.17 -10.47 -4.16
N VAL A 37 2.47 -9.44 -3.37
CA VAL A 37 2.13 -8.05 -3.72
C VAL A 37 3.07 -7.58 -4.83
N LEU A 38 2.50 -7.11 -5.93
CA LEU A 38 3.23 -6.57 -7.07
C LEU A 38 3.43 -5.06 -6.99
N THR A 39 2.45 -4.36 -6.42
CA THR A 39 2.47 -2.89 -6.25
C THR A 39 1.76 -2.51 -4.97
N ALA A 40 2.17 -1.40 -4.34
CA ALA A 40 1.49 -0.82 -3.20
C ALA A 40 1.36 0.70 -3.37
N THR A 41 0.19 1.24 -3.09
CA THR A 41 -0.01 2.69 -3.08
C THR A 41 -0.26 3.14 -1.66
N LYS A 42 0.70 3.86 -1.07
CA LYS A 42 0.53 4.50 0.25
C LYS A 42 -0.59 5.55 0.14
N GLN A 43 -1.68 5.37 0.88
CA GLN A 43 -2.80 6.32 0.99
C GLN A 43 -2.63 7.28 2.16
N GLY A 44 -1.85 6.87 3.16
CA GLY A 44 -1.59 7.61 4.39
C GLY A 44 -0.62 6.84 5.27
N ASP A 45 -0.41 7.31 6.49
CA ASP A 45 0.49 6.62 7.41
C ASP A 45 -0.09 5.27 7.83
N ASN A 46 0.70 4.22 7.61
CA ASN A 46 0.30 2.83 7.82
C ASN A 46 -0.98 2.43 7.05
N ASP A 47 -1.29 3.07 5.92
CA ASP A 47 -2.43 2.75 5.04
C ASP A 47 -1.95 2.57 3.59
N TYR A 48 -2.16 1.37 3.04
CA TYR A 48 -1.66 0.95 1.73
C TYR A 48 -2.74 0.23 0.92
N ILE A 49 -2.81 0.52 -0.37
CA ILE A 49 -3.55 -0.30 -1.36
C ILE A 49 -2.56 -1.19 -2.07
N ALA A 50 -2.55 -2.48 -1.71
CA ALA A 50 -1.73 -3.52 -2.32
C ALA A 50 -2.47 -4.18 -3.48
N SER A 51 -1.80 -4.33 -4.63
CA SER A 51 -2.28 -5.16 -5.74
C SER A 51 -1.47 -6.44 -5.82
N CYS A 52 -2.15 -7.57 -5.81
CA CYS A 52 -1.56 -8.91 -5.73
C CYS A 52 -1.45 -9.57 -7.11
N LYS A 53 -0.53 -10.54 -7.22
CA LYS A 53 -0.29 -11.30 -8.44
C LYS A 53 -1.50 -12.12 -8.89
N ASP A 54 -2.35 -12.54 -7.95
CA ASP A 54 -3.60 -13.24 -8.22
C ASP A 54 -4.70 -12.34 -8.81
N GLY A 55 -4.45 -11.03 -8.90
CA GLY A 55 -5.41 -10.03 -9.37
C GLY A 55 -6.25 -9.40 -8.24
N SER A 56 -6.14 -9.89 -7.01
CA SER A 56 -6.83 -9.31 -5.87
C SER A 56 -6.21 -7.96 -5.47
N ARG A 57 -7.02 -7.06 -4.92
CA ARG A 57 -6.57 -5.83 -4.27
C ARG A 57 -6.98 -5.80 -2.82
N TYR A 58 -6.07 -5.36 -1.97
CA TYR A 58 -6.27 -5.26 -0.53
C TYR A 58 -5.88 -3.88 -0.04
N ARG A 59 -6.71 -3.31 0.83
CA ARG A 59 -6.32 -2.20 1.68
C ARG A 59 -5.79 -2.74 2.99
N VAL A 60 -4.55 -2.38 3.31
CA VAL A 60 -3.88 -2.71 4.56
C VAL A 60 -3.76 -1.44 5.37
N PHE A 61 -4.43 -1.35 6.51
CA PHE A 61 -4.43 -0.14 7.34
C PHE A 61 -4.44 -0.44 8.83
N VAL A 62 -3.99 0.50 9.65
CA VAL A 62 -4.14 0.43 11.11
C VAL A 62 -5.46 1.09 11.51
N ASN A 63 -6.32 0.36 12.23
CA ASN A 63 -7.60 0.90 12.70
C ASN A 63 -7.43 1.75 13.97
N ALA A 64 -8.53 2.33 14.47
CA ALA A 64 -8.53 3.18 15.67
C ALA A 64 -8.10 2.44 16.96
N GLU A 65 -8.11 1.11 16.97
CA GLU A 65 -7.66 0.28 18.10
C GLU A 65 -6.16 -0.07 18.00
N GLY A 66 -5.45 0.43 16.99
CA GLY A 66 -4.04 0.13 16.75
C GLY A 66 -3.80 -1.24 16.12
N ARG A 67 -4.83 -1.88 15.53
CA ARG A 67 -4.72 -3.20 14.89
C ARG A 67 -4.58 -3.07 13.38
N VAL A 68 -3.76 -3.95 12.80
CA VAL A 68 -3.61 -4.07 11.35
C VAL A 68 -4.82 -4.80 10.76
N VAL A 69 -5.53 -4.14 9.86
CA VAL A 69 -6.70 -4.66 9.16
C VAL A 69 -6.36 -4.82 7.68
N VAL A 70 -6.76 -5.96 7.12
CA VAL A 70 -6.64 -6.25 5.68
C VAL A 70 -8.06 -6.37 5.13
N GLN A 71 -8.44 -5.44 4.25
CA GLN A 71 -9.76 -5.39 3.64
C GLN A 71 -9.63 -5.58 2.13
N LYS A 72 -10.35 -6.55 1.56
CA LYS A 72 -10.42 -6.72 0.10
C LYS A 72 -11.22 -5.57 -0.52
N GLN A 73 -10.71 -5.02 -1.63
CA GLN A 73 -11.39 -4.00 -2.46
C GLN A 73 -12.26 -4.67 -3.52
#